data_AF-A0A523XFH9-F1
#
_entry.id   AF-A0A523XFH9-F1
#
_cell.length_a   1.000
_cell.length_b   1.000
_cell.length_c   1.000
_cell.angle_alpha   90.00
_cell.angle_beta   90.00
_cell.angle_gamma   90.00
#
_symmetry.space_group_name_H-M   'P 1'
#
loop_
_entity.id
_entity.type
_entity.pdbx_description
1 polymer ?
#
loop_
_entity_poly.entity_id
_entity_poly.type
_entity_poly.pdbx_seq_one_letter_code
_entity_poly.pdbx_strand_id
1 'polypeptide(L)'
;MPSEYIMYLSILLVGTLAIAGIAVTMVAINNTMEETAIKTNMENILQNMAETIHNLLNEGQNQINLGAISINMQRPLTLPQEIQNEAYEIEVVSSENTYSLKATVIENKDIFVTVSLFIDPGVLTISGTISSLNSSPTIIYVYDGADISISLVD
;
A
#
# COMPACT_ATOMS: atom_id res chain seq x y z
N MET A 1 37.85 -33.67 41.85
CA MET A 1 36.53 -33.85 41.21
C MET A 1 36.26 -32.71 40.20
N PRO A 2 37.01 -32.58 39.09
CA PRO A 2 36.86 -31.47 38.15
C PRO A 2 35.79 -31.73 37.05
N SER A 3 35.42 -32.99 36.82
CA SER A 3 34.59 -33.41 35.68
C SER A 3 33.12 -32.99 35.78
N GLU A 4 32.54 -33.03 36.97
CA GLU A 4 31.12 -32.67 37.18
C GLU A 4 30.91 -31.17 37.02
N TYR A 5 31.86 -30.35 37.48
CA TYR A 5 31.78 -28.90 37.38
C TYR A 5 31.82 -28.42 35.92
N ILE A 6 32.69 -29.02 35.10
CA ILE A 6 32.77 -28.74 33.66
C ILE A 6 31.49 -29.20 32.93
N MET A 7 30.90 -30.33 33.36
CA MET A 7 29.64 -30.82 32.81
C MET A 7 28.47 -29.86 33.08
N TYR A 8 28.31 -29.38 34.32
CA TYR A 8 27.25 -28.41 34.65
C TYR A 8 27.44 -27.08 33.91
N LEU A 9 28.69 -26.60 33.80
CA LEU A 9 28.99 -25.38 33.06
C LEU A 9 28.67 -25.51 31.57
N SER A 10 28.94 -26.69 30.99
CA SER A 10 28.66 -26.98 29.58
C SER A 10 27.16 -27.06 29.29
N ILE A 11 26.38 -27.70 30.18
CA ILE A 11 24.92 -27.75 30.07
C ILE A 11 24.32 -26.35 30.19
N LEU A 12 24.84 -25.53 31.11
CA LEU A 12 24.38 -24.15 31.29
C LEU A 12 24.72 -23.29 30.07
N LEU A 13 25.94 -23.42 29.53
CA LEU A 13 26.36 -22.71 28.31
C LEU A 13 25.47 -23.09 27.11
N VAL A 14 25.27 -24.38 26.85
CA VAL A 14 24.42 -24.88 25.76
C VAL A 14 22.97 -24.42 25.95
N GLY A 15 22.45 -24.45 27.18
CA GLY A 15 21.12 -23.94 27.51
C GLY A 15 20.97 -22.44 27.21
N THR A 16 21.95 -21.62 27.58
CA THR A 16 21.93 -20.17 27.29
C THR A 16 22.03 -19.86 25.79
N LEU A 17 22.85 -20.61 25.04
CA LEU A 17 22.96 -20.50 23.59
C LEU A 17 21.66 -20.90 22.89
N ALA A 18 20.98 -21.95 23.35
CA ALA A 18 19.70 -22.37 22.79
C ALA A 18 18.60 -21.32 23.02
N ILE A 19 18.51 -20.74 24.23
CA ILE A 19 17.54 -19.67 24.53
C ILE A 19 17.85 -18.41 23.71
N ALA A 20 19.13 -18.03 23.58
CA ALA A 20 19.52 -16.92 22.72
C ALA A 20 19.16 -17.17 21.25
N GLY A 21 19.38 -18.39 20.75
CA GLY A 21 19.00 -18.77 19.39
C GLY A 21 17.49 -18.67 19.14
N ILE A 22 16.68 -19.16 20.08
CA ILE A 22 15.21 -19.06 19.99
C ILE A 22 14.72 -17.62 20.11
N ALA A 23 15.35 -16.81 20.97
CA ALA A 23 14.98 -15.40 21.10
C ALA A 23 15.25 -14.62 19.81
N VAL A 24 16.40 -14.84 19.17
CA VAL A 24 16.75 -14.21 17.89
C VAL A 24 15.80 -14.65 16.79
N THR A 25 15.47 -15.93 16.69
CA THR A 25 14.51 -16.41 15.68
C THR A 25 13.11 -15.90 15.95
N MET A 26 12.67 -15.80 17.20
CA MET A 26 11.36 -15.27 17.55
C MET A 26 11.23 -13.77 17.22
N VAL A 27 12.28 -12.98 17.46
CA VAL A 27 12.35 -11.57 17.02
C VAL A 27 12.31 -11.46 15.50
N ALA A 28 13.07 -12.28 14.78
CA ALA A 28 13.06 -12.28 13.32
C ALA A 28 11.68 -12.67 12.75
N ILE A 29 11.02 -13.67 13.34
CA ILE A 29 9.66 -14.09 12.96
C ILE A 29 8.67 -12.96 13.23
N ASN A 30 8.76 -12.30 14.39
CA ASN A 30 7.86 -11.22 14.75
C ASN A 30 7.94 -10.07 13.73
N ASN A 31 9.16 -9.63 13.41
CA ASN A 31 9.38 -8.57 12.42
C ASN A 31 8.87 -8.98 11.03
N THR A 32 9.10 -10.22 10.61
CA THR A 32 8.63 -10.70 9.29
C THR A 32 7.10 -10.77 9.22
N MET A 33 6.44 -11.18 10.31
CA MET A 33 4.98 -11.21 10.40
C MET A 33 4.38 -9.81 10.35
N GLU A 34 4.97 -8.86 11.07
CA GLU A 34 4.57 -7.46 11.08
C GLU A 34 4.66 -6.85 9.67
N GLU A 35 5.81 -6.98 9.01
CA GLU A 35 6.01 -6.51 7.62
C GLU A 35 5.00 -7.13 6.64
N THR A 36 4.71 -8.43 6.78
CA THR A 36 3.76 -9.12 5.90
C THR A 36 2.35 -8.57 6.10
N ALA A 37 1.93 -8.36 7.35
CA ALA A 37 0.63 -7.79 7.65
C ALA A 37 0.51 -6.33 7.17
N ILE A 38 1.59 -5.53 7.21
CA ILE A 38 1.61 -4.19 6.62
C ILE A 38 1.36 -4.30 5.11
N LYS A 39 2.12 -5.15 4.41
CA LYS A 39 1.99 -5.35 2.96
C LYS A 39 0.58 -5.79 2.56
N THR A 40 -0.01 -6.76 3.26
CA THR A 40 -1.39 -7.19 2.96
C THR A 40 -2.41 -6.07 3.14
N ASN A 41 -2.28 -5.25 4.19
CA ASN A 41 -3.18 -4.12 4.39
C ASN A 41 -3.02 -3.04 3.31
N MET A 42 -1.77 -2.72 2.92
CA MET A 42 -1.48 -1.83 1.81
C MET A 42 -2.06 -2.34 0.50
N GLU A 43 -1.91 -3.64 0.23
CA GLU A 43 -2.47 -4.28 -0.95
C GLU A 43 -4.00 -4.13 -1.00
N ASN A 44 -4.69 -4.37 0.12
CA ASN A 44 -6.14 -4.19 0.22
C ASN A 44 -6.56 -2.74 -0.05
N ILE A 45 -5.82 -1.75 0.46
CA ILE A 45 -6.08 -0.33 0.20
C ILE A 45 -5.91 -0.03 -1.30
N LEU A 46 -4.81 -0.48 -1.90
CA LEU A 46 -4.54 -0.27 -3.31
C LEU A 46 -5.58 -0.94 -4.20
N GLN A 47 -6.05 -2.14 -3.85
CA GLN A 47 -7.13 -2.83 -4.55
C GLN A 47 -8.45 -2.05 -4.44
N ASN A 48 -8.83 -1.57 -3.26
CA ASN A 48 -10.02 -0.73 -3.07
C ASN A 48 -9.94 0.57 -3.88
N MET A 49 -8.76 1.19 -3.96
CA MET A 49 -8.52 2.37 -4.79
C MET A 49 -8.62 2.05 -6.27
N ALA A 50 -8.04 0.94 -6.71
CA ALA A 50 -8.13 0.48 -8.09
C ALA A 50 -9.60 0.26 -8.50
N GLU A 51 -10.39 -0.40 -7.65
CA GLU A 51 -11.81 -0.60 -7.87
C GLU A 51 -12.57 0.74 -7.92
N THR A 52 -12.25 1.68 -7.02
CA THR A 52 -12.86 3.01 -7.02
C THR A 52 -12.56 3.78 -8.31
N ILE A 53 -11.32 3.71 -8.82
CA ILE A 53 -10.92 4.32 -10.09
C ILE A 53 -11.69 3.68 -11.26
N HIS A 54 -11.78 2.34 -11.31
CA HIS A 54 -12.53 1.64 -12.35
C HIS A 54 -14.02 1.98 -12.31
N ASN A 55 -14.62 2.08 -11.13
CA ASN A 55 -16.01 2.46 -10.95
C ASN A 55 -16.27 3.89 -11.42
N LEU A 56 -15.38 4.83 -11.09
CA LEU A 56 -15.44 6.21 -11.58
C LEU A 56 -15.33 6.29 -13.10
N LEU A 57 -14.43 5.51 -13.70
CA LEU A 57 -14.30 5.44 -15.16
C LEU A 57 -15.58 4.93 -15.82
N ASN A 58 -16.15 3.85 -15.30
CA ASN A 58 -17.39 3.27 -15.82
C ASN A 58 -18.58 4.24 -15.65
N GLU A 59 -18.71 4.89 -14.49
CA GLU A 59 -19.74 5.89 -14.22
C GLU A 59 -19.58 7.11 -15.15
N GLY A 60 -18.35 7.59 -15.34
CA GLY A 60 -18.01 8.68 -16.24
C GLY A 60 -18.35 8.34 -17.69
N GLN A 61 -17.93 7.17 -18.16
CA GLN A 61 -18.24 6.70 -19.52
C GLN A 61 -19.75 6.57 -19.75
N ASN A 62 -20.50 6.08 -18.76
CA ASN A 62 -21.95 6.01 -18.86
C ASN A 62 -22.58 7.41 -18.99
N GLN A 63 -22.11 8.40 -18.24
CA GLN A 63 -22.59 9.78 -18.37
C GLN A 63 -22.21 10.40 -19.72
N ILE A 64 -21.01 10.14 -20.24
CA ILE A 64 -20.61 10.55 -21.59
C ILE A 64 -21.55 9.95 -22.64
N ASN A 65 -21.86 8.65 -22.53
CA ASN A 65 -22.78 7.97 -23.44
C ASN A 65 -24.22 8.53 -23.38
N LEU A 66 -24.61 9.11 -22.24
CA LEU A 66 -25.88 9.82 -22.06
C LEU A 66 -25.85 11.27 -22.59
N GLY A 67 -24.71 11.73 -23.12
CA GLY A 67 -24.55 13.05 -23.74
C GLY A 67 -24.01 14.12 -22.79
N ALA A 68 -23.37 13.76 -21.68
CA ALA A 68 -22.71 14.73 -20.81
C ALA A 68 -21.54 15.41 -21.55
N ILE A 69 -21.50 16.74 -21.47
CA ILE A 69 -20.44 17.57 -22.09
C ILE A 69 -19.30 17.88 -21.11
N SER A 70 -19.54 17.74 -19.81
CA SER A 70 -18.55 17.91 -18.75
C SER A 70 -19.01 17.14 -17.53
N ILE A 71 -18.09 16.43 -16.87
CA ILE A 71 -18.37 15.64 -15.67
C ILE A 71 -17.30 15.96 -14.63
N ASN A 72 -17.72 16.16 -13.39
CA ASN A 72 -16.82 16.23 -12.24
C ASN A 72 -17.40 15.32 -11.15
N MET A 73 -16.67 14.28 -10.80
CA MET A 73 -17.04 13.33 -9.75
C MET A 73 -15.93 13.24 -8.73
N GLN A 74 -16.29 13.22 -7.45
CA GLN A 74 -15.35 13.13 -6.35
C GLN A 74 -15.74 11.95 -5.48
N ARG A 75 -14.76 11.11 -5.15
CA ARG A 75 -14.92 9.99 -4.24
C ARG A 75 -13.93 10.15 -3.09
N PRO A 76 -14.39 10.52 -1.89
CA PRO A 76 -13.53 10.50 -0.72
C PRO A 76 -13.12 9.06 -0.44
N LEU A 77 -11.84 8.86 -0.15
CA LEU A 77 -11.28 7.59 0.27
C LEU A 77 -11.24 7.55 1.78
N THR A 78 -11.70 6.43 2.35
CA THR A 78 -11.48 6.14 3.76
C THR A 78 -10.22 5.31 3.86
N LEU A 79 -9.11 5.97 4.19
CA LEU A 79 -7.86 5.30 4.49
C LEU A 79 -7.86 4.86 5.95
N PRO A 80 -7.40 3.63 6.27
CA PRO A 80 -7.06 3.27 7.63
C PRO A 80 -6.01 4.25 8.15
N GLN A 81 -6.28 4.93 9.26
CA GLN A 81 -5.40 5.99 9.78
C GLN A 81 -3.97 5.50 10.01
N GLU A 82 -3.80 4.24 10.41
CA GLU A 82 -2.49 3.67 10.76
C GLU A 82 -2.49 2.17 10.44
N ILE A 83 -1.67 1.75 9.47
CA ILE A 83 -1.43 0.32 9.24
C ILE A 83 -0.39 -0.10 10.27
N GLN A 84 -0.83 -0.70 11.39
CA GLN A 84 0.08 -1.10 12.47
C GLN A 84 0.95 0.06 13.01
N ASN A 85 0.38 1.26 13.17
CA ASN A 85 1.06 2.49 13.61
C ASN A 85 2.08 3.06 12.61
N GLU A 86 2.12 2.55 11.38
CA GLU A 86 3.01 3.05 10.32
C GLU A 86 2.25 3.98 9.37
N ALA A 87 2.84 5.16 9.11
CA ALA A 87 2.34 6.09 8.11
C ALA A 87 2.79 5.66 6.71
N TYR A 88 1.96 5.91 5.70
CA TYR A 88 2.22 5.47 4.34
C TYR A 88 1.80 6.50 3.30
N GLU A 89 2.40 6.38 2.12
CA GLU A 89 2.14 7.24 0.96
C GLU A 89 1.80 6.36 -0.25
N ILE A 90 0.82 6.80 -1.04
CA ILE A 90 0.35 6.14 -2.25
C ILE A 90 0.59 7.07 -3.41
N GLU A 91 1.44 6.65 -4.35
CA GLU A 91 1.76 7.40 -5.56
C GLU A 91 1.19 6.71 -6.81
N VAL A 92 0.82 7.49 -7.81
CA VAL A 92 0.52 6.98 -9.16
C VAL A 92 1.81 6.90 -9.96
N VAL A 93 2.15 5.70 -10.42
CA VAL A 93 3.28 5.46 -11.32
C VAL A 93 2.74 5.14 -12.71
N SER A 94 3.07 5.99 -13.68
CA SER A 94 2.76 5.75 -15.09
C SER A 94 3.90 5.00 -15.77
N SER A 95 3.57 3.94 -16.51
CA SER A 95 4.45 3.32 -17.51
C SER A 95 3.92 3.62 -18.91
N GLU A 96 4.66 3.27 -19.96
CA GLU A 96 4.27 3.53 -21.36
C GLU A 96 2.89 2.94 -21.72
N ASN A 97 2.50 1.83 -21.08
CA ASN A 97 1.29 1.08 -21.44
C ASN A 97 0.24 1.00 -20.33
N THR A 98 0.59 1.34 -19.08
CA THR A 98 -0.29 1.13 -17.92
C THR A 98 0.00 2.09 -16.78
N TYR A 99 -1.02 2.44 -16.00
CA TYR A 99 -0.85 3.00 -14.65
C TYR A 99 -0.74 1.91 -13.58
N SER A 100 0.04 2.21 -12.55
CA SER A 100 0.14 1.43 -11.32
C SER A 100 0.01 2.36 -10.11
N LEU A 101 -0.57 1.87 -9.03
CA LEU A 101 -0.54 2.51 -7.72
C LEU A 101 0.55 1.86 -6.88
N LYS A 102 1.39 2.65 -6.27
CA LYS A 102 2.45 2.17 -5.37
C LYS A 102 2.24 2.75 -3.98
N ALA A 103 2.01 1.88 -3.00
CA ALA A 103 1.99 2.22 -1.59
C ALA A 103 3.38 1.98 -0.98
N THR A 104 3.90 2.94 -0.23
CA THR A 104 5.21 2.85 0.45
C THR A 104 5.06 3.31 1.89
N VAL A 105 5.65 2.58 2.84
CA VAL A 105 5.73 3.04 4.25
C VAL A 105 6.69 4.24 4.32
N ILE A 106 6.30 5.29 5.04
CA ILE A 106 7.11 6.53 5.16
C ILE A 106 8.41 6.26 5.92
N GLU A 107 8.32 5.55 7.04
CA GLU A 107 9.49 5.25 7.89
C GLU A 107 10.40 4.17 7.30
N ASN A 108 9.85 3.28 6.48
CA ASN A 108 10.60 2.18 5.85
C ASN A 108 10.26 2.01 4.36
N LYS A 109 11.06 2.65 3.50
CA LYS A 109 10.86 2.63 2.04
C LYS A 109 11.08 1.27 1.38
N ASP A 110 11.67 0.30 2.08
CA ASP A 110 11.84 -1.07 1.57
C ASP A 110 10.53 -1.88 1.66
N ILE A 111 9.55 -1.40 2.42
CA ILE A 111 8.20 -1.95 2.49
C ILE A 111 7.32 -1.17 1.53
N PHE A 112 7.11 -1.75 0.34
CA PHE A 112 6.19 -1.21 -0.64
C PHE A 112 5.34 -2.31 -1.28
N VAL A 113 4.19 -1.91 -1.81
CA VAL A 113 3.28 -2.74 -2.59
C VAL A 113 2.88 -1.97 -3.84
N THR A 114 2.76 -2.68 -4.96
CA THR A 114 2.36 -2.09 -6.23
C THR A 114 1.19 -2.87 -6.81
N VAL A 115 0.14 -2.16 -7.24
CA VAL A 115 -1.03 -2.73 -7.93
C VAL A 115 -1.19 -2.04 -9.27
N SER A 116 -1.22 -2.81 -10.36
CA SER A 116 -1.44 -2.28 -11.71
C SER A 116 -2.92 -2.10 -12.01
N LEU A 117 -3.28 -0.94 -12.58
CA LEU A 117 -4.66 -0.59 -12.90
C LEU A 117 -5.10 -1.06 -14.30
N PHE A 118 -4.19 -1.53 -15.15
CA PHE A 118 -4.47 -1.93 -16.53
C PHE A 118 -5.26 -0.89 -17.35
N ILE A 119 -4.98 0.40 -17.14
CA ILE A 119 -5.56 1.50 -17.90
C ILE A 119 -4.50 2.08 -18.83
N ASP A 120 -4.87 2.26 -20.10
CA ASP A 120 -4.02 2.84 -21.15
C ASP A 120 -3.80 4.35 -20.93
N PRO A 121 -2.56 4.81 -20.73
CA PRO A 121 -2.20 6.23 -20.63
C PRO A 121 -2.56 7.07 -21.86
N GLY A 122 -2.74 6.45 -23.03
CA GLY A 122 -3.16 7.15 -24.24
C GLY A 122 -4.61 7.63 -24.23
N VAL A 123 -5.44 7.13 -23.31
CA VAL A 123 -6.89 7.42 -23.23
C VAL A 123 -7.26 8.29 -22.03
N LEU A 124 -6.41 8.30 -21.00
CA LEU A 124 -6.68 8.91 -19.69
C LEU A 124 -5.37 9.36 -19.04
N THR A 125 -5.42 10.50 -18.37
CA THR A 125 -4.33 10.91 -17.47
C THR A 125 -4.67 10.57 -16.01
N ILE A 126 -3.83 9.79 -15.33
CA ILE A 126 -3.94 9.57 -13.87
C ILE A 126 -2.70 10.16 -13.19
N SER A 127 -2.90 10.95 -12.14
CA SER A 127 -1.79 11.58 -11.40
C SER A 127 -2.14 11.85 -9.94
N GLY A 128 -1.11 12.17 -9.15
CA GLY A 128 -1.26 12.60 -7.77
C GLY A 128 -0.70 11.60 -6.76
N THR A 129 -0.81 11.98 -5.50
CA THR A 129 -0.28 11.26 -4.36
C THR A 129 -1.27 11.39 -3.21
N ILE A 130 -1.36 10.36 -2.38
CA ILE A 130 -2.15 10.36 -1.14
C ILE A 130 -1.29 9.96 0.03
N SER A 131 -1.34 10.72 1.11
CA SER A 131 -0.73 10.36 2.39
C SER A 131 -1.79 9.88 3.39
N SER A 132 -1.45 8.85 4.17
CA SER A 132 -2.27 8.39 5.30
C SER A 132 -2.41 9.42 6.42
N LEU A 133 -1.55 10.44 6.44
CA LEU A 133 -1.59 11.54 7.41
C LEU A 133 -2.71 12.55 7.10
N ASN A 134 -3.26 12.53 5.89
CA ASN A 134 -4.36 13.41 5.52
C ASN A 134 -5.70 12.78 5.91
N SER A 135 -6.59 13.63 6.44
CA SER A 135 -7.85 13.19 7.02
C SER A 135 -8.96 12.94 5.99
N SER A 136 -8.80 13.37 4.73
CA SER A 136 -9.85 13.25 3.71
C SER A 136 -9.32 13.14 2.28
N PRO A 137 -8.43 12.17 2.01
CA PRO A 137 -7.93 11.99 0.66
C PRO A 137 -9.07 11.65 -0.30
N THR A 138 -9.01 12.17 -1.52
CA THR A 138 -10.11 12.14 -2.48
C THR A 138 -9.59 11.80 -3.88
N ILE A 139 -10.31 10.91 -4.57
CA ILE A 139 -10.11 10.68 -6.00
C ILE A 139 -11.09 11.56 -6.76
N ILE A 140 -10.55 12.39 -7.65
CA ILE A 140 -11.33 13.30 -8.49
C ILE A 140 -11.27 12.79 -9.92
N TYR A 141 -12.43 12.60 -10.54
CA TYR A 141 -12.58 12.34 -11.96
C TYR A 141 -13.11 13.59 -12.66
N VAL A 142 -12.44 14.00 -13.74
CA VAL A 142 -12.85 15.13 -14.56
C VAL A 142 -12.90 14.73 -16.03
N TYR A 143 -14.01 15.09 -16.68
CA TYR A 143 -14.16 15.09 -18.12
C TYR A 143 -14.59 16.49 -18.56
N ASP A 144 -13.89 17.08 -19.52
CA ASP A 144 -14.12 18.47 -19.98
C ASP A 144 -14.73 18.56 -21.39
N GLY A 145 -15.16 17.43 -21.94
CA GLY A 145 -15.70 17.33 -23.30
C GLY A 145 -14.70 16.81 -24.33
N ALA A 146 -13.40 16.80 -24.00
CA ALA A 146 -12.35 16.25 -24.86
C ALA A 146 -11.49 15.23 -24.12
N ASP A 147 -11.02 15.58 -22.92
CA ASP A 147 -10.04 14.82 -22.17
C ASP A 147 -10.64 14.26 -20.87
N ILE A 148 -10.16 13.08 -20.48
CA ILE A 148 -10.49 12.47 -19.19
C ILE A 148 -9.25 12.50 -18.31
N SER A 149 -9.41 12.94 -17.06
CA SER A 149 -8.36 12.92 -16.06
C SER A 149 -8.86 12.41 -14.71
N ILE A 150 -7.97 11.72 -14.00
CA ILE A 150 -8.15 11.30 -12.62
C ILE A 150 -6.99 11.85 -11.78
N SER A 151 -7.34 12.51 -10.68
CA SER A 151 -6.38 13.07 -9.76
C SER A 151 -6.59 12.51 -8.36
N LEU A 152 -5.51 12.06 -7.75
CA LEU A 152 -5.42 11.70 -6.35
C LEU A 152 -5.03 12.97 -5.57
N VAL A 153 -5.88 13.38 -4.64
CA VAL A 153 -5.72 14.63 -3.88
C VAL A 153 -5.82 14.34 -2.39
N ASP A 154 -4.96 14.97 -1.63
CA ASP A 154 -4.89 14.92 -0.17
C ASP A 154 -5.86 15.88 0.53
#